data_AF-A0A7X5E4M1-F1
#
_entry.id   AF-A0A7X5E4M1-F1
#
_cell.length_a   1.000
_cell.length_b   1.000
_cell.length_c   1.000
_cell.angle_alpha   90.00
_cell.angle_beta   90.00
_cell.angle_gamma   90.00
#
_symmetry.space_group_name_H-M   'P 1'
#
loop_
_entity.id
_entity.type
_entity.pdbx_description
1 polymer ?
#
loop_
_entity_poly.entity_id
_entity_poly.type
_entity_poly.pdbx_seq_one_letter_code
_entity_poly.pdbx_strand_id
1 'polypeptide(L)'
;MNTGIRPSQSENLKRLDSFLTLAPNWNHNGARAIEPALAARAKGLLLNLIVQPEIFPTADGSIQFEYDNANGAHFDFEIYGDNTAEYLWVDKDGLSFEDEGVVNLEKINEAIRALYRD
;
A
#
# COMPACT_ATOMS: atom_id res chain seq x y z
N MET A 1 18.96 13.60 -8.63
CA MET A 1 18.61 12.20 -8.30
C MET A 1 17.59 12.27 -7.19
N ASN A 2 16.34 11.89 -7.44
CA ASN A 2 15.33 11.84 -6.39
C ASN A 2 15.77 10.73 -5.43
N THR A 3 16.27 11.09 -4.25
CA THR A 3 16.73 10.10 -3.26
C THR A 3 15.58 9.43 -2.52
N GLY A 4 14.32 9.68 -2.95
CA GLY A 4 13.07 9.00 -2.55
C GLY A 4 13.23 8.22 -1.26
N ILE A 5 13.38 8.92 -0.14
CA ILE A 5 13.69 8.28 1.13
C ILE A 5 12.46 7.47 1.49
N ARG A 6 12.56 6.15 1.31
CA ARG A 6 11.49 5.23 1.68
C ARG A 6 11.22 5.40 3.17
N PRO A 7 9.94 5.47 3.58
CA PRO A 7 9.61 5.62 4.98
C PRO A 7 10.14 4.42 5.77
N SER A 8 10.65 4.68 6.97
CA SER A 8 10.93 3.62 7.93
C SER A 8 9.64 2.96 8.40
N GLN A 9 9.75 1.74 8.93
CA GLN A 9 8.61 1.04 9.49
C GLN A 9 7.93 1.85 10.62
N SER A 10 8.72 2.56 11.45
CA SER A 10 8.18 3.41 12.51
C SER A 10 7.38 4.60 11.95
N GLU A 11 7.82 5.20 10.86
CA GLU A 11 7.10 6.30 10.20
C GLU A 11 5.79 5.82 9.60
N ASN A 12 5.79 4.66 8.93
CA ASN A 12 4.57 4.07 8.39
C ASN A 12 3.56 3.68 9.47
N LEU A 13 4.02 3.11 10.59
CA LEU A 13 3.13 2.81 11.72
C LEU A 13 2.45 4.09 12.27
N LYS A 14 3.19 5.20 12.36
CA LYS A 14 2.63 6.51 12.77
C LYS A 14 1.67 7.09 11.73
N ARG A 15 1.98 6.98 10.43
CA ARG A 15 1.08 7.38 9.35
C ARG A 15 -0.23 6.62 9.44
N LEU A 16 -0.16 5.31 9.64
CA LEU A 16 -1.33 4.47 9.77
C LEU A 16 -2.17 4.80 11.01
N ASP A 17 -1.55 5.18 12.13
CA ASP A 17 -2.27 5.71 13.30
C ASP A 17 -3.02 7.01 12.97
N SER A 18 -2.46 7.89 12.13
CA SER A 18 -3.15 9.11 11.71
C SER A 18 -4.38 8.83 10.83
N PHE A 19 -4.41 7.72 10.08
CA PHE A 19 -5.57 7.37 9.25
C PHE A 19 -6.82 7.10 10.09
N LEU A 20 -6.64 6.59 11.31
CA LEU A 20 -7.74 6.37 12.26
C LEU A 20 -8.34 7.67 12.81
N THR A 21 -7.68 8.80 12.63
CA THR A 21 -8.20 10.12 13.04
C THR A 21 -9.01 10.81 11.94
N LEU A 22 -9.04 10.23 10.74
CA LEU A 22 -9.80 10.78 9.62
C LEU A 22 -11.30 10.54 9.85
N ALA A 23 -12.04 11.63 10.00
CA ALA A 23 -13.49 11.59 10.09
C ALA A 23 -14.10 11.18 8.74
N PRO A 24 -15.34 10.64 8.70
CA PRO A 24 -16.07 10.50 7.45
C PRO A 24 -16.10 11.82 6.66
N ASN A 25 -15.97 11.74 5.35
CA ASN A 25 -15.85 12.86 4.42
C ASN A 25 -14.60 13.73 4.64
N TRP A 26 -13.48 13.16 5.13
CA TRP A 26 -12.22 13.88 5.37
C TRP A 26 -11.63 14.57 4.12
N ASN A 27 -12.00 14.12 2.92
CA ASN A 27 -11.58 14.71 1.65
C ASN A 27 -12.62 15.66 1.03
N HIS A 28 -13.72 15.97 1.74
CA HIS A 28 -14.87 16.73 1.23
C HIS A 28 -15.58 16.15 -0.01
N ASN A 29 -15.28 14.89 -0.36
CA ASN A 29 -15.84 14.18 -1.51
C ASN A 29 -16.32 12.76 -1.15
N GLY A 30 -16.95 12.62 0.02
CA GLY A 30 -17.62 11.40 0.46
C GLY A 30 -16.69 10.29 0.97
N ALA A 31 -15.42 10.57 1.25
CA ALA A 31 -14.50 9.53 1.71
C ALA A 31 -15.00 8.81 2.98
N ARG A 32 -14.86 7.48 3.00
CA ARG A 32 -15.13 6.68 4.19
C ARG A 32 -13.98 6.80 5.18
N ALA A 33 -14.31 6.61 6.46
CA ALA A 33 -13.30 6.46 7.51
C ALA A 33 -12.63 5.08 7.40
N ILE A 34 -11.39 4.98 7.86
CA ILE A 34 -10.67 3.70 7.89
C ILE A 34 -11.12 2.89 9.10
N GLU A 35 -11.52 1.64 8.85
CA GLU A 35 -11.92 0.70 9.91
C GLU A 35 -10.72 0.30 10.79
N PRO A 36 -10.85 0.29 12.13
CA PRO A 36 -9.75 -0.10 13.03
C PRO A 36 -9.18 -1.50 12.76
N ALA A 37 -10.04 -2.45 12.35
CA ALA A 37 -9.63 -3.80 11.99
C ALA A 37 -8.78 -3.83 10.71
N LEU A 38 -9.09 -2.98 9.74
CA LEU A 38 -8.29 -2.82 8.52
C LEU A 38 -6.91 -2.23 8.85
N ALA A 39 -6.87 -1.18 9.66
CA ALA A 39 -5.61 -0.59 10.12
C ALA A 39 -4.76 -1.61 10.91
N ALA A 40 -5.37 -2.46 11.73
CA ALA A 40 -4.64 -3.52 12.43
C ALA A 40 -4.01 -4.54 11.47
N ARG A 41 -4.71 -4.92 10.40
CA ARG A 41 -4.15 -5.79 9.34
C ARG A 41 -3.01 -5.11 8.59
N ALA A 42 -3.19 -3.84 8.22
CA ALA A 42 -2.14 -3.03 7.60
C ALA A 42 -0.86 -2.97 8.48
N LYS A 43 -1.00 -2.79 9.79
CA LYS A 43 0.15 -2.88 10.74
C LYS A 43 0.82 -4.24 10.66
N GLY A 44 0.04 -5.32 10.65
CA GLY A 44 0.54 -6.69 10.49
C GLY A 44 1.37 -6.87 9.23
N LEU A 45 0.92 -6.32 8.10
CA LEU A 45 1.68 -6.33 6.85
C LEU A 45 2.98 -5.52 6.99
N LEU A 46 2.92 -4.26 7.42
CA LEU A 46 4.11 -3.40 7.59
C LEU A 46 5.21 -4.04 8.45
N LEU A 47 4.84 -4.83 9.45
CA LEU A 47 5.78 -5.56 10.30
C LEU A 47 6.51 -6.71 9.58
N ASN A 48 5.93 -7.26 8.51
CA ASN A 48 6.42 -8.44 7.80
C ASN A 48 6.82 -8.18 6.33
N LEU A 49 6.59 -6.99 5.80
CA LEU A 49 7.03 -6.59 4.46
C LEU A 49 8.56 -6.46 4.41
N ILE A 50 9.17 -7.03 3.38
CA ILE A 50 10.63 -7.00 3.19
C ILE A 50 11.18 -5.61 2.84
N VAL A 51 10.33 -4.74 2.29
CA VAL A 51 10.61 -3.33 1.98
C VAL A 51 9.39 -2.51 2.39
N GLN A 52 9.62 -1.37 3.04
CA GLN A 52 8.55 -0.46 3.42
C GLN A 52 8.03 0.33 2.21
N PRO A 53 6.70 0.36 1.99
CA PRO A 53 6.07 1.15 0.93
C PRO A 53 5.75 2.56 1.41
N GLU A 54 5.32 3.42 0.49
CA GLU A 54 4.46 4.55 0.87
C GLU A 54 3.03 4.04 1.11
N ILE A 55 2.29 4.66 2.04
CA ILE A 55 0.93 4.23 2.38
C ILE A 55 -0.03 5.40 2.35
N PHE A 56 -1.24 5.14 1.85
CA PHE A 56 -2.29 6.14 1.69
C PHE A 56 -3.66 5.57 2.11
N PRO A 57 -4.52 6.37 2.77
CA PRO A 57 -5.92 6.03 2.91
C PRO A 57 -6.65 6.40 1.62
N THR A 58 -7.58 5.58 1.16
CA THR A 58 -8.37 5.90 -0.03
C THR A 58 -9.77 6.37 0.34
N ALA A 59 -10.46 6.98 -0.62
CA ALA A 59 -11.81 7.48 -0.39
C ALA A 59 -12.82 6.34 -0.12
N ASP A 60 -12.54 5.10 -0.56
CA ASP A 60 -13.43 3.97 -0.35
C ASP A 60 -13.26 3.30 1.03
N GLY A 61 -12.38 3.84 1.88
CA GLY A 61 -12.14 3.31 3.23
C GLY A 61 -11.11 2.18 3.27
N SER A 62 -10.38 1.98 2.18
CA SER A 62 -9.27 1.03 2.03
C SER A 62 -7.91 1.72 2.25
N ILE A 63 -6.84 0.92 2.24
CA ILE A 63 -5.46 1.38 2.41
C ILE A 63 -4.63 0.89 1.22
N GLN A 64 -3.99 1.82 0.53
CA GLN A 64 -3.09 1.55 -0.58
C GLN A 64 -1.63 1.57 -0.12
N PHE A 65 -0.83 0.66 -0.67
CA PHE A 65 0.59 0.49 -0.43
C PHE A 65 1.32 0.60 -1.77
N GLU A 66 2.22 1.57 -1.90
CA GLU A 66 2.85 1.91 -3.18
C GLU A 66 4.38 1.74 -3.12
N TYR A 67 4.94 1.22 -4.22
CA TYR A 67 6.37 1.07 -4.44
C TYR A 67 6.77 1.62 -5.81
N ASP A 68 7.59 2.68 -5.79
CA ASP A 68 8.25 3.18 -6.98
C ASP A 68 9.70 2.71 -7.09
N ASN A 69 10.08 2.25 -8.28
CA ASN A 69 11.46 2.02 -8.64
C ASN A 69 12.00 3.18 -9.52
N ALA A 70 13.26 3.54 -9.31
CA ALA A 70 13.95 4.58 -10.07
C ALA A 70 14.05 4.27 -11.59
N ASN A 71 13.89 3.00 -11.98
CA ASN A 71 13.83 2.60 -13.40
C ASN A 71 12.46 2.84 -14.06
N GLY A 72 11.47 3.36 -13.32
CA GLY A 72 10.13 3.64 -13.81
C GLY A 72 9.11 2.51 -13.59
N ALA A 73 9.56 1.33 -13.12
CA ALA A 73 8.64 0.27 -12.72
C ALA A 73 7.93 0.63 -11.40
N HIS A 74 6.70 0.15 -11.23
CA HIS A 74 5.85 0.41 -10.09
C HIS A 74 5.11 -0.85 -9.67
N PHE A 75 4.85 -0.99 -8.38
CA PHE A 75 3.95 -1.99 -7.83
C PHE A 75 3.13 -1.35 -6.73
N ASP A 76 1.81 -1.53 -6.78
CA ASP A 76 0.94 -1.20 -5.67
C ASP A 76 0.02 -2.36 -5.32
N PHE A 77 -0.51 -2.29 -4.10
CA PHE A 77 -1.65 -3.09 -3.70
C PHE A 77 -2.54 -2.32 -2.75
N GLU A 78 -3.85 -2.46 -2.92
CA GLU A 78 -4.88 -1.87 -2.06
C GLU A 78 -5.58 -2.97 -1.29
N ILE A 79 -5.76 -2.81 0.03
CA ILE A 79 -6.42 -3.81 0.88
C ILE A 79 -7.74 -3.27 1.45
N TYR A 80 -8.71 -4.17 1.59
CA TYR A 80 -10.07 -3.83 1.98
C TYR A 80 -10.50 -4.46 3.32
N GLY A 81 -11.66 -4.00 3.80
CA GLY A 81 -12.27 -4.40 5.07
C GLY A 81 -12.54 -5.90 5.21
N ASP A 82 -12.71 -6.60 4.11
CA ASP A 82 -13.08 -8.02 4.00
C ASP A 82 -11.89 -8.95 3.71
N ASN A 83 -10.66 -8.44 3.83
CA ASN A 83 -9.41 -9.18 3.57
C ASN A 83 -9.17 -9.51 2.08
N THR A 84 -9.84 -8.81 1.18
CA THR A 84 -9.47 -8.78 -0.25
C THR A 84 -8.40 -7.73 -0.52
N ALA A 85 -7.76 -7.85 -1.68
CA ALA A 85 -6.78 -6.92 -2.21
C ALA A 85 -6.83 -6.84 -3.73
N GLU A 86 -6.61 -5.64 -4.24
CA GLU A 86 -6.31 -5.36 -5.65
C GLU A 86 -4.80 -5.11 -5.78
N TYR A 87 -4.22 -5.52 -6.90
CA TYR A 87 -2.79 -5.45 -7.18
C TYR A 87 -2.55 -4.86 -8.56
N LEU A 88 -1.64 -3.89 -8.69
CA LEU A 88 -1.20 -3.34 -9.96
C LEU A 88 0.32 -3.44 -10.08
N TRP A 89 0.78 -4.00 -11.20
CA TRP A 89 2.17 -3.96 -11.61
C TRP A 89 2.30 -3.09 -12.85
N VAL A 90 3.32 -2.25 -12.89
CA VAL A 90 3.71 -1.48 -14.08
C VAL A 90 5.20 -1.72 -14.32
N ASP A 91 5.55 -2.16 -15.51
CA ASP A 91 6.97 -2.33 -15.87
C ASP A 91 7.63 -1.00 -16.27
N LYS A 92 8.95 -1.03 -16.49
CA LYS A 92 9.73 0.16 -16.89
C LYS A 92 9.31 0.78 -18.24
N ASP A 93 8.58 0.03 -19.06
CA ASP A 93 8.09 0.46 -20.37
C ASP A 93 6.63 0.97 -20.27
N GLY A 94 6.05 0.97 -19.07
CA GLY A 94 4.70 1.46 -18.77
C GLY A 94 3.60 0.43 -19.05
N LEU A 95 3.92 -0.83 -19.30
CA LEU A 95 2.92 -1.88 -19.47
C LEU A 95 2.39 -2.30 -18.10
N SER A 96 1.07 -2.32 -17.96
CA SER A 96 0.41 -2.70 -16.73
C SER A 96 -0.21 -4.08 -16.76
N PHE A 97 -0.26 -4.69 -15.58
CA PHE A 97 -1.00 -5.91 -15.29
C PHE A 97 -1.71 -5.73 -13.95
N GLU A 98 -2.96 -6.20 -13.86
CA GLU A 98 -3.79 -6.11 -12.67
C GLU A 98 -4.22 -7.51 -12.23
N ASP A 99 -4.35 -7.72 -10.92
CA ASP A 99 -4.88 -8.95 -10.33
C ASP A 99 -5.65 -8.62 -9.05
N GLU A 100 -6.56 -9.50 -8.64
CA GLU A 100 -7.37 -9.36 -7.43
C GLU A 100 -7.36 -10.66 -6.63
N GLY A 101 -7.57 -10.58 -5.32
CA GLY A 101 -7.69 -11.78 -4.50
C GLY A 101 -7.69 -11.53 -3.01
N VAL A 102 -7.36 -12.55 -2.24
CA VAL A 102 -7.18 -12.44 -0.79
C VAL A 102 -5.79 -11.89 -0.49
N VAL A 103 -5.66 -11.03 0.52
CA VAL A 103 -4.38 -10.51 1.00
C VAL A 103 -3.39 -11.66 1.23
N ASN A 104 -2.30 -11.68 0.44
CA ASN A 104 -1.28 -12.71 0.51
C ASN A 104 0.12 -12.09 0.66
N LEU A 105 0.69 -12.19 1.86
CA LEU A 105 1.99 -11.64 2.21
C LEU A 105 3.14 -12.25 1.38
N GLU A 106 3.07 -13.52 1.03
CA GLU A 106 4.10 -14.18 0.21
C GLU A 106 4.11 -13.60 -1.20
N LYS A 107 2.93 -13.54 -1.85
CA LYS A 107 2.73 -12.89 -3.15
C LYS A 107 3.23 -11.45 -3.15
N ILE A 108 2.89 -10.67 -2.13
CA ILE A 108 3.33 -9.28 -1.99
C ILE A 108 4.86 -9.20 -1.90
N ASN A 109 5.49 -10.01 -1.03
CA ASN A 109 6.94 -10.02 -0.89
C ASN A 109 7.65 -10.54 -2.16
N GLU A 110 7.05 -11.45 -2.93
CA GLU A 110 7.56 -11.87 -4.23
C GLU A 110 7.51 -10.73 -5.26
N ALA A 111 6.39 -10.00 -5.33
CA ALA A 111 6.25 -8.83 -6.20
C ALA A 111 7.29 -7.75 -5.86
N ILE A 112 7.52 -7.46 -4.58
CA ILE A 112 8.54 -6.52 -4.13
C ILE A 112 9.95 -6.98 -4.54
N ARG A 113 10.26 -8.28 -4.41
CA ARG A 113 11.55 -8.83 -4.87
C ARG A 113 11.71 -8.69 -6.39
N ALA A 114 10.65 -8.93 -7.14
CA ALA A 114 10.67 -8.82 -8.60
C ALA A 114 10.86 -7.35 -9.02
N LEU A 115 10.19 -6.41 -8.36
CA LEU A 115 10.31 -4.98 -8.64
C LEU A 115 11.74 -4.46 -8.47
N TYR A 116 12.46 -4.93 -7.44
CA TYR A 116 13.83 -4.52 -7.14
C TYR A 116 14.89 -5.52 -7.59
N ARG A 117 14.55 -6.43 -8.51
CA ARG A 117 15.54 -7.29 -9.16
C ARG A 117 16.23 -6.49 -10.28
N ASP A 118 17.56 -6.50 -10.24
CA ASP A 118 18.43 -5.88 -11.26
C ASP A 118 18.26 -6.50 -12.66
#